data_AF-A0A1J6IQA2-F1
#
_entry.id   AF-A0A1J6IQA2-F1
#
_cell.length_a   1.000
_cell.length_b   1.000
_cell.length_c   1.000
_cell.angle_alpha   90.00
_cell.angle_beta   90.00
_cell.angle_gamma   90.00
#
_symmetry.space_group_name_H-M   'P 1'
#
loop_
_entity.id
_entity.type
_entity.pdbx_description
1 polymer ?
#
loop_
_entity_poly.entity_id
_entity_poly.type
_entity_poly.pdbx_seq_one_letter_code
_entity_poly.pdbx_strand_id
1 'polypeptide(L)'
;MSLFFFFFFISLLPFLPSSSSLHYPFNYSIHIDCGSLSNSTDVFNTSWLSDRYFTGGSTSVVSEPLHFQHPQEKTLRYFPVSSGKKNCYTIPNLPAGGRYQLRLFTVYDNYDGKSHSPSFDVSVEGNVVFQWRSPWHESISRAGAYSDLFFTIDDDDVADVCFYSIATDSPVIASLEITQIDPASYLVNDSSILVNYGRFSSGSDQWGPGFSNDTDRFGRSWQSDSDFRSKVAGVTTGAHIKAISAMKNVVNVDKAPNYFPLKLYQTAVTVIGEGGEYLEYNLPVDAKLDYLLWFHFAEIDVSVNRAGKRVFEVVVNGENVSRVDIYEKVGSFAAYDWSYVVKNLSDTELNVRLVPVVGAPVICGLENYAIIPPDLKTLPQQVVAMKALKESLRVPDRMGWNGDPCAPTTWDAWEGVTCHPTKNGSLVISQIDLGSQGLKGYISDQIGLLSNLVSLNLSSNSLGGSLPWGLGQKSLVKLDLSNNKFTGSIPDSLASSTLQFVYLNSNELEGLVPEELLSIGVHGGAIDLSGNKGLCGGPTLPDCPLFWNKEGLSTAGKAAIGISCLVFVCVVLFVAYICYKRRQNDYDFGLPHELMSLAAKRNRYQRQKSLMTLEMESQHAKGFIPTYNAT
;
A
#
# COMPACT_ATOMS: atom_id res chain seq x y z
N MET A 1 48.89 67.26 19.67
CA MET A 1 48.10 66.18 20.29
C MET A 1 46.78 66.10 19.55
N SER A 2 46.69 65.22 18.54
CA SER A 2 45.47 64.98 17.77
C SER A 2 44.61 63.95 18.50
N LEU A 3 43.38 64.30 18.85
CA LEU A 3 42.36 63.35 19.26
C LEU A 3 41.43 63.09 18.07
N PHE A 4 41.40 61.85 17.61
CA PHE A 4 40.43 61.31 16.66
C PHE A 4 39.10 61.08 17.40
N PHE A 5 38.01 61.69 16.93
CA PHE A 5 36.64 61.32 17.28
C PHE A 5 35.99 60.71 16.04
N PHE A 6 35.63 59.43 16.13
CA PHE A 6 34.86 58.71 15.11
C PHE A 6 33.37 59.08 15.26
N PHE A 7 32.75 59.61 14.20
CA PHE A 7 31.30 59.75 14.09
C PHE A 7 30.71 58.45 13.51
N PHE A 8 29.82 57.80 14.26
CA PHE A 8 29.00 56.68 13.78
C PHE A 8 27.63 57.25 13.38
N PHE A 9 27.29 57.20 12.09
CA PHE A 9 25.95 57.51 11.59
C PHE A 9 25.04 56.31 11.85
N ILE A 10 24.03 56.47 12.71
CA ILE A 10 22.93 55.51 12.86
C ILE A 10 21.83 55.93 11.87
N SER A 11 21.64 55.16 10.81
CA SER A 11 20.49 55.27 9.92
C SER A 11 19.27 54.62 10.58
N LEU A 12 18.28 55.43 10.97
CA LEU A 12 16.93 54.93 11.25
C LEU A 12 16.28 54.51 9.93
N LEU A 13 16.18 53.21 9.68
CA LEU A 13 15.24 52.63 8.73
C LEU A 13 13.86 52.52 9.39
N PRO A 14 12.76 52.89 8.73
CA PRO A 14 11.43 52.62 9.25
C PRO A 14 11.19 51.12 9.22
N PHE A 15 10.78 50.56 10.35
CA PHE A 15 10.26 49.19 10.42
C PHE A 15 9.06 49.07 9.47
N LEU A 16 9.28 48.50 8.30
CA LEU A 16 8.22 47.87 7.53
C LEU A 16 7.64 46.77 8.42
N PRO A 17 6.31 46.71 8.64
CA PRO A 17 5.72 45.57 9.29
C PRO A 17 6.07 44.37 8.42
N SER A 18 6.83 43.43 8.99
CA SER A 18 7.06 42.13 8.40
C SER A 18 5.71 41.59 7.94
N SER A 19 5.56 41.32 6.64
CA SER A 19 4.45 40.55 6.12
C SER A 19 4.34 39.30 6.99
N SER A 20 3.31 39.26 7.82
CA SER A 20 2.89 38.05 8.48
C SER A 20 2.49 37.12 7.34
N SER A 21 3.43 36.29 6.89
CA SER A 21 3.08 35.07 6.18
C SER A 21 2.19 34.31 7.16
N LEU A 22 0.87 34.37 6.93
CA LEU A 22 -0.09 33.52 7.60
C LEU A 22 0.42 32.09 7.40
N HIS A 23 1.05 31.54 8.44
CA HIS A 23 1.56 30.18 8.44
C HIS A 23 0.37 29.27 8.20
N TYR A 24 0.40 28.57 7.07
CA TYR A 24 -0.48 27.44 6.88
C TYR A 24 -0.09 26.38 7.92
N PRO A 25 -1.01 25.96 8.80
CA PRO A 25 -0.63 25.21 10.00
C PRO A 25 -0.29 23.74 9.71
N PHE A 26 -0.54 23.25 8.50
CA PHE A 26 -0.27 21.87 8.10
C PHE A 26 0.95 21.83 7.18
N ASN A 27 1.92 20.97 7.47
CA ASN A 27 3.23 20.98 6.78
C ASN A 27 3.63 19.60 6.25
N TYR A 28 2.66 18.69 6.16
CA TYR A 28 2.89 17.36 5.61
C TYR A 28 2.50 17.32 4.13
N SER A 29 3.47 17.02 3.29
CA SER A 29 3.27 16.74 1.87
C SER A 29 4.28 15.68 1.42
N ILE A 30 3.84 14.72 0.63
CA ILE A 30 4.70 13.71 0.00
C ILE A 30 4.40 13.67 -1.49
N HIS A 31 5.45 13.70 -2.31
CA HIS A 31 5.36 13.63 -3.77
C HIS A 31 6.20 12.43 -4.22
N ILE A 32 5.57 11.52 -4.95
CA ILE A 32 6.14 10.24 -5.37
C ILE A 32 6.17 10.23 -6.91
N ASP A 33 7.36 10.07 -7.45
CA ASP A 33 7.63 9.89 -8.87
C ASP A 33 7.66 8.39 -9.18
N CYS A 34 6.60 7.92 -9.82
CA CYS A 34 6.36 6.50 -9.99
C CYS A 34 7.19 5.93 -11.14
N GLY A 35 7.93 4.87 -10.85
CA GLY A 35 8.84 4.24 -11.81
C GLY A 35 10.21 4.90 -11.92
N SER A 36 10.46 6.02 -11.24
CA SER A 36 11.77 6.66 -11.19
C SER A 36 12.77 5.88 -10.33
N LEU A 37 14.04 5.91 -10.71
CA LEU A 37 15.12 5.19 -10.02
C LEU A 37 15.73 5.99 -8.86
N SER A 38 15.53 7.30 -8.83
CA SER A 38 16.15 8.21 -7.87
C SER A 38 15.27 9.44 -7.63
N ASN A 39 15.40 10.03 -6.45
CA ASN A 39 14.69 11.25 -6.11
C ASN A 39 15.07 12.39 -7.07
N SER A 40 14.13 13.29 -7.33
CA SER A 40 14.31 14.45 -8.20
C SER A 40 13.72 15.70 -7.56
N THR A 41 14.04 16.86 -8.14
CA THR A 41 13.45 18.14 -7.75
C THR A 41 12.98 18.84 -9.01
N ASP A 42 11.74 19.32 -9.00
CA ASP A 42 11.15 19.99 -10.16
C ASP A 42 11.48 21.49 -10.21
N VAL A 43 10.96 22.16 -11.24
CA VAL A 43 11.13 23.61 -11.46
C VAL A 43 10.49 24.49 -10.39
N PHE A 44 9.57 23.93 -9.61
CA PHE A 44 8.88 24.60 -8.51
C PHE A 44 9.55 24.33 -7.16
N ASN A 45 10.74 23.71 -7.16
CA ASN A 45 11.48 23.31 -5.98
C ASN A 45 10.75 22.26 -5.11
N THR A 46 9.85 21.48 -5.74
CA THR A 46 9.18 20.34 -5.10
C THR A 46 10.11 19.13 -5.15
N SER A 47 10.32 18.47 -4.00
CA SER A 47 11.08 17.22 -3.96
C SER A 47 10.17 16.03 -4.23
N TRP A 48 10.58 15.22 -5.22
CA TRP A 48 9.91 14.01 -5.65
C TRP A 48 10.72 12.77 -5.23
N LEU A 49 10.06 11.83 -4.56
CA LEU A 49 10.66 10.59 -4.06
C LEU A 49 10.48 9.47 -5.09
N SER A 50 11.50 8.63 -5.25
CA SER A 50 11.34 7.38 -5.99
C SER A 50 10.40 6.44 -5.26
N ASP A 51 9.50 5.79 -6.00
CA ASP A 51 8.52 4.87 -5.44
C ASP A 51 9.05 3.47 -5.05
N ARG A 52 10.36 3.24 -5.17
CA ARG A 52 11.03 1.94 -4.97
C ARG A 52 10.64 1.21 -3.68
N TYR A 53 10.33 1.94 -2.61
CA TYR A 53 10.05 1.38 -1.28
C TYR A 53 8.57 1.47 -0.88
N PHE A 54 7.70 1.99 -1.74
CA PHE A 54 6.27 2.15 -1.43
C PHE A 54 5.41 1.03 -2.00
N THR A 55 5.87 0.36 -3.06
CA THR A 55 5.10 -0.67 -3.76
C THR A 55 5.97 -1.65 -4.55
N GLY A 56 5.37 -2.76 -4.99
CA GLY A 56 5.96 -3.71 -5.93
C GLY A 56 5.72 -3.32 -7.40
N GLY A 57 5.70 -4.29 -8.31
CA GLY A 57 5.42 -4.04 -9.74
C GLY A 57 6.65 -3.67 -10.57
N SER A 58 6.41 -3.24 -11.81
CA SER A 58 7.43 -3.00 -12.83
C SER A 58 7.43 -1.54 -13.28
N THR A 59 8.55 -1.06 -13.79
CA THR A 59 8.72 0.35 -14.20
C THR A 59 8.94 0.47 -15.70
N SER A 60 8.48 1.56 -16.29
CA SER A 60 8.73 1.92 -17.69
C SER A 60 8.85 3.43 -17.84
N VAL A 61 9.21 3.85 -19.04
CA VAL A 61 9.12 5.22 -19.53
C VAL A 61 7.95 5.28 -20.51
N VAL A 62 7.26 6.42 -20.58
CA VAL A 62 6.28 6.71 -21.64
C VAL A 62 6.93 6.65 -23.03
N SER A 63 6.16 6.43 -24.11
CA SER A 63 6.74 6.28 -25.45
C SER A 63 7.33 7.58 -25.99
N GLU A 64 6.74 8.73 -25.66
CA GLU A 64 7.14 10.05 -26.14
C GLU A 64 7.46 11.01 -24.97
N PRO A 65 8.55 10.80 -24.21
CA PRO A 65 8.84 11.55 -22.97
C PRO A 65 9.04 13.05 -23.16
N LEU A 66 9.33 13.48 -24.39
CA LEU A 66 9.52 14.89 -24.74
C LEU A 66 8.19 15.66 -24.78
N HIS A 67 7.04 14.98 -24.82
CA HIS A 67 5.73 15.61 -24.69
C HIS A 67 5.46 16.12 -23.28
N PHE A 68 6.14 15.55 -22.28
CA PHE A 68 5.97 15.91 -20.89
C PHE A 68 7.03 16.91 -20.44
N GLN A 69 6.59 17.97 -19.77
CA GLN A 69 7.51 18.97 -19.25
C GLN A 69 8.15 18.52 -17.95
N HIS A 70 7.35 17.89 -17.07
CA HIS A 70 7.79 17.53 -15.73
C HIS A 70 8.46 16.15 -15.67
N PRO A 71 9.53 15.97 -14.87
CA PRO A 71 10.20 14.67 -14.74
C PRO A 71 9.29 13.52 -14.33
N GLN A 72 8.43 13.75 -13.34
CA GLN A 72 7.50 12.77 -12.77
C GLN A 72 6.37 12.32 -13.71
N GLU A 73 6.24 12.95 -14.87
CA GLU A 73 5.27 12.58 -15.90
C GLU A 73 5.89 11.72 -17.00
N LYS A 74 7.23 11.56 -16.99
CA LYS A 74 7.99 10.84 -18.04
C LYS A 74 8.16 9.36 -17.71
N THR A 75 8.09 9.01 -16.44
CA THR A 75 8.18 7.63 -15.96
C THR A 75 6.84 7.14 -15.50
N LEU A 76 6.65 5.82 -15.54
CA LEU A 76 5.48 5.18 -14.98
C LEU A 76 5.84 3.86 -14.31
N ARG A 77 5.07 3.52 -13.29
CA ARG A 77 4.96 2.17 -12.75
C ARG A 77 3.74 1.51 -13.36
N TYR A 78 3.87 0.22 -13.65
CA TYR A 78 2.77 -0.64 -14.03
C TYR A 78 2.77 -1.92 -13.21
N PHE A 79 1.58 -2.50 -13.07
CA PHE A 79 1.37 -3.72 -12.30
C PHE A 79 1.00 -4.88 -13.24
N PRO A 80 1.95 -5.75 -13.59
CA PRO A 80 1.68 -6.91 -14.42
C PRO A 80 0.58 -7.78 -13.80
N VAL A 81 -0.26 -8.41 -14.63
CA VAL A 81 -1.29 -9.35 -14.14
C VAL A 81 -0.68 -10.51 -13.33
N SER A 82 0.59 -10.86 -13.61
CA SER A 82 1.35 -11.86 -12.83
C SER A 82 1.64 -11.43 -11.38
N SER A 83 1.53 -10.15 -11.06
CA SER A 83 1.68 -9.59 -9.70
C SER A 83 0.38 -9.64 -8.90
N GLY A 84 -0.65 -10.32 -9.42
CA GLY A 84 -1.95 -10.44 -8.77
C GLY A 84 -2.89 -9.30 -9.09
N LYS A 85 -4.17 -9.48 -8.72
CA LYS A 85 -5.24 -8.55 -9.09
C LYS A 85 -5.18 -7.22 -8.35
N LYS A 86 -4.58 -7.18 -7.16
CA LYS A 86 -4.54 -6.02 -6.26
C LYS A 86 -3.11 -5.66 -5.92
N ASN A 87 -2.72 -4.43 -6.27
CA ASN A 87 -1.38 -3.89 -6.00
C ASN A 87 -1.53 -2.53 -5.33
N CYS A 88 -0.83 -2.30 -4.22
CA CYS A 88 -1.04 -1.09 -3.42
C CYS A 88 0.27 -0.34 -3.18
N TYR A 89 0.17 0.98 -3.14
CA TYR A 89 1.11 1.84 -2.44
C TYR A 89 0.69 1.91 -0.98
N THR A 90 1.62 1.59 -0.08
CA THR A 90 1.43 1.76 1.36
C THR A 90 2.30 2.93 1.79
N ILE A 91 1.67 4.05 2.14
CA ILE A 91 2.34 5.32 2.38
C ILE A 91 2.38 5.55 3.90
N PRO A 92 3.55 5.58 4.54
CA PRO A 92 3.66 5.65 5.99
C PRO A 92 3.83 7.08 6.52
N ASN A 93 3.63 7.23 7.83
CA ASN A 93 3.85 8.44 8.62
C ASN A 93 2.92 9.61 8.27
N LEU A 94 1.67 9.34 7.90
CA LEU A 94 0.66 10.39 7.73
C LEU A 94 0.11 10.76 9.11
N PRO A 95 0.05 12.04 9.50
CA PRO A 95 -0.60 12.44 10.74
C PRO A 95 -2.03 11.88 10.93
N ALA A 96 -2.26 11.08 11.97
CA ALA A 96 -3.61 10.61 12.33
C ALA A 96 -4.63 11.75 12.51
N GLY A 97 -5.89 11.47 12.18
CA GLY A 97 -6.99 12.44 12.22
C GLY A 97 -6.86 13.59 11.22
N GLY A 98 -5.97 13.44 10.24
CA GLY A 98 -5.75 14.41 9.17
C GLY A 98 -6.75 14.25 8.02
N ARG A 99 -7.05 15.37 7.37
CA ARG A 99 -7.70 15.39 6.05
C ARG A 99 -6.62 15.64 5.00
N TYR A 100 -6.71 14.94 3.88
CA TYR A 100 -5.67 14.90 2.86
C TYR A 100 -6.26 15.12 1.48
N GLN A 101 -5.51 15.83 0.64
CA GLN A 101 -5.68 15.81 -0.80
C GLN A 101 -4.74 14.77 -1.39
N LEU A 102 -5.29 13.84 -2.17
CA LEU A 102 -4.54 12.93 -3.02
C LEU A 102 -4.66 13.41 -4.46
N ARG A 103 -3.53 13.51 -5.14
CA ARG A 103 -3.47 13.76 -6.58
C ARG A 103 -2.70 12.62 -7.26
N LEU A 104 -3.30 12.08 -8.31
CA LEU A 104 -2.74 11.00 -9.12
C LEU A 104 -2.54 11.51 -10.54
N PHE A 105 -1.35 11.29 -11.11
CA PHE A 105 -1.12 11.50 -12.54
C PHE A 105 -0.93 10.17 -13.24
N THR A 106 -1.68 9.98 -14.32
CA THR A 106 -1.65 8.72 -15.07
C THR A 106 -1.61 8.94 -16.55
N VAL A 107 -0.75 8.17 -17.18
CA VAL A 107 -0.48 8.20 -18.60
C VAL A 107 -0.16 6.77 -19.04
N TYR A 108 -0.71 6.37 -20.18
CA TYR A 108 -0.37 5.09 -20.81
C TYR A 108 0.69 5.28 -21.88
N ASP A 109 0.46 6.24 -22.78
CA ASP A 109 1.31 6.63 -23.92
C ASP A 109 1.97 5.44 -24.62
N ASN A 110 1.20 4.36 -24.82
CA ASN A 110 1.65 3.13 -25.48
C ASN A 110 2.98 2.54 -24.98
N TYR A 111 3.29 2.70 -23.69
CA TYR A 111 4.60 2.33 -23.12
C TYR A 111 4.99 0.86 -23.35
N ASP A 112 4.01 -0.02 -23.54
CA ASP A 112 4.19 -1.46 -23.77
C ASP A 112 3.99 -1.88 -25.24
N GLY A 113 3.75 -0.94 -26.15
CA GLY A 113 3.59 -1.17 -27.58
C GLY A 113 2.29 -1.89 -27.98
N LYS A 114 1.36 -2.15 -27.06
CA LYS A 114 0.12 -2.90 -27.36
C LYS A 114 -0.94 -2.09 -28.08
N SER A 115 -0.80 -0.76 -28.12
CA SER A 115 -1.72 0.16 -28.81
C SER A 115 -3.17 0.07 -28.32
N HIS A 116 -3.39 -0.36 -27.07
CA HIS A 116 -4.66 -0.29 -26.38
C HIS A 116 -4.42 0.11 -24.92
N SER A 117 -5.17 1.09 -24.42
CA SER A 117 -5.06 1.55 -23.04
C SER A 117 -5.59 0.49 -22.06
N PRO A 118 -4.97 0.37 -20.86
CA PRO A 118 -5.40 -0.59 -19.86
C PRO A 118 -6.69 -0.14 -19.17
N SER A 119 -7.53 -1.10 -18.78
CA SER A 119 -8.67 -0.85 -17.89
C SER A 119 -8.35 -1.28 -16.45
N PHE A 120 -8.58 -0.39 -15.50
CA PHE A 120 -8.38 -0.68 -14.08
C PHE A 120 -9.17 0.29 -13.19
N ASP A 121 -9.41 -0.14 -11.96
CA ASP A 121 -10.01 0.73 -10.93
C ASP A 121 -8.95 1.06 -9.86
N VAL A 122 -9.18 2.16 -9.13
CA VAL A 122 -8.33 2.63 -8.03
C VAL A 122 -9.16 2.75 -6.76
N SER A 123 -8.62 2.29 -5.64
CA SER A 123 -9.19 2.50 -4.32
C SER A 123 -8.25 3.25 -3.40
N VAL A 124 -8.81 4.06 -2.50
CA VAL A 124 -8.10 4.70 -1.38
C VAL A 124 -8.74 4.24 -0.09
N GLU A 125 -7.94 3.73 0.85
CA GLU A 125 -8.44 3.27 2.15
C GLU A 125 -9.54 2.18 2.04
N GLY A 126 -9.45 1.36 0.99
CA GLY A 126 -10.45 0.32 0.69
C GLY A 126 -11.71 0.84 -0.01
N ASN A 127 -11.78 2.12 -0.41
CA ASN A 127 -12.92 2.72 -1.09
C ASN A 127 -12.63 2.92 -2.58
N VAL A 128 -13.49 2.45 -3.47
CA VAL A 128 -13.33 2.66 -4.91
C VAL A 128 -13.58 4.12 -5.27
N VAL A 129 -12.58 4.79 -5.85
CA VAL A 129 -12.62 6.24 -6.11
C VAL A 129 -12.52 6.60 -7.59
N PHE A 130 -11.77 5.81 -8.38
CA PHE A 130 -11.64 6.03 -9.81
C PHE A 130 -11.95 4.73 -10.55
N GLN A 131 -12.83 4.84 -11.55
CA GLN A 131 -13.18 3.73 -12.43
C GLN A 131 -12.70 4.03 -13.85
N TRP A 132 -11.54 3.53 -14.24
CA TRP A 132 -10.98 3.79 -15.57
C TRP A 132 -11.29 2.63 -16.49
N ARG A 133 -12.57 2.58 -16.86
CA ARG A 133 -13.19 1.54 -17.68
C ARG A 133 -13.29 2.00 -19.13
N SER A 134 -13.23 1.06 -20.09
CA SER A 134 -13.27 1.32 -21.54
C SER A 134 -11.94 1.90 -22.06
N PRO A 135 -11.57 1.71 -23.35
CA PRO A 135 -10.37 2.35 -23.89
C PRO A 135 -10.41 3.85 -23.60
N TRP A 136 -9.38 4.32 -22.91
CA TRP A 136 -9.20 5.73 -22.62
C TRP A 136 -9.16 6.50 -23.93
N HIS A 137 -9.79 7.67 -23.95
CA HIS A 137 -9.71 8.55 -25.11
C HIS A 137 -8.24 8.81 -25.50
N GLU A 138 -7.94 8.98 -26.78
CA GLU A 138 -6.55 9.11 -27.26
C GLU A 138 -5.82 10.26 -26.56
N SER A 139 -6.51 11.37 -26.29
CA SER A 139 -5.95 12.50 -25.54
C SER A 139 -5.48 12.11 -24.14
N ILE A 140 -6.28 11.37 -23.36
CA ILE A 140 -5.92 10.91 -22.01
C ILE A 140 -4.85 9.83 -22.09
N SER A 141 -4.95 8.94 -23.07
CA SER A 141 -3.95 7.89 -23.29
C SER A 141 -2.56 8.49 -23.54
N ARG A 142 -2.46 9.51 -24.42
CA ARG A 142 -1.18 10.13 -24.82
C ARG A 142 -0.69 11.24 -23.90
N ALA A 143 -1.56 12.13 -23.45
CA ALA A 143 -1.17 13.30 -22.64
C ALA A 143 -1.33 13.08 -21.13
N GLY A 144 -1.94 11.96 -20.73
CA GLY A 144 -2.26 11.66 -19.35
C GLY A 144 -3.40 12.50 -18.78
N ALA A 145 -3.74 12.24 -17.52
CA ALA A 145 -4.72 12.99 -16.76
C ALA A 145 -4.31 13.07 -15.29
N TYR A 146 -4.52 14.25 -14.71
CA TYR A 146 -4.49 14.44 -13.27
C TYR A 146 -5.88 14.19 -12.68
N SER A 147 -5.92 13.43 -11.60
CA SER A 147 -7.13 13.17 -10.84
C SER A 147 -6.92 13.57 -9.38
N ASP A 148 -7.83 14.36 -8.82
CA ASP A 148 -7.76 14.87 -7.45
C ASP A 148 -8.88 14.25 -6.60
N LEU A 149 -8.59 13.94 -5.34
CA LEU A 149 -9.61 13.62 -4.34
C LEU A 149 -9.22 14.10 -2.95
N PHE A 150 -10.21 14.16 -2.05
CA PHE A 150 -10.02 14.45 -0.63
C PHE A 150 -10.50 13.30 0.22
N PHE A 151 -9.72 12.89 1.20
CA PHE A 151 -10.02 11.77 2.10
C PHE A 151 -9.49 12.04 3.52
N THR A 152 -9.91 11.21 4.47
CA THR A 152 -9.49 11.26 5.88
C THR A 152 -8.76 9.97 6.26
N ILE A 153 -7.86 10.08 7.23
CA ILE A 153 -7.14 8.95 7.82
C ILE A 153 -7.43 8.95 9.31
N ASP A 154 -8.13 7.91 9.76
CA ASP A 154 -8.65 7.86 11.12
C ASP A 154 -7.63 7.28 12.12
N ASP A 155 -6.96 6.15 11.80
CA ASP A 155 -6.36 5.33 12.88
C ASP A 155 -4.90 4.84 12.67
N ASP A 156 -4.36 4.75 11.45
CA ASP A 156 -3.18 3.88 11.20
C ASP A 156 -1.87 4.58 10.79
N ASP A 157 -1.79 5.92 10.81
CA ASP A 157 -0.65 6.72 10.30
C ASP A 157 -0.16 6.28 8.89
N VAL A 158 -1.00 5.55 8.15
CA VAL A 158 -0.70 4.89 6.88
C VAL A 158 -1.89 5.10 5.96
N ALA A 159 -1.61 5.39 4.70
CA ALA A 159 -2.62 5.39 3.64
C ALA A 159 -2.32 4.30 2.62
N ASP A 160 -3.34 3.51 2.29
CA ASP A 160 -3.28 2.53 1.21
C ASP A 160 -3.97 3.06 -0.06
N VAL A 161 -3.22 3.16 -1.16
CA VAL A 161 -3.75 3.47 -2.50
C VAL A 161 -3.54 2.24 -3.38
N CYS A 162 -4.63 1.57 -3.74
CA CYS A 162 -4.60 0.28 -4.44
C CYS A 162 -5.14 0.38 -5.86
N PHE A 163 -4.50 -0.35 -6.77
CA PHE A 163 -4.82 -0.47 -8.19
C PHE A 163 -5.29 -1.90 -8.48
N TYR A 164 -6.39 -2.02 -9.22
CA TYR A 164 -7.06 -3.29 -9.48
C TYR A 164 -7.09 -3.59 -10.97
N SER A 165 -6.47 -4.70 -11.37
CA SER A 165 -6.57 -5.18 -12.74
C SER A 165 -7.98 -5.69 -13.04
N ILE A 166 -8.66 -5.08 -14.01
CA ILE A 166 -9.98 -5.49 -14.47
C ILE A 166 -9.79 -6.07 -15.87
N ALA A 167 -9.60 -7.39 -15.94
CA ALA A 167 -9.20 -8.20 -17.11
C ALA A 167 -7.69 -8.45 -17.23
N THR A 168 -7.14 -8.41 -18.44
CA THR A 168 -5.78 -8.81 -18.79
C THR A 168 -4.76 -7.68 -18.74
N ASP A 169 -5.21 -6.48 -18.36
CA ASP A 169 -4.43 -5.27 -18.52
C ASP A 169 -3.76 -4.86 -17.22
N SER A 170 -2.60 -4.23 -17.36
CA SER A 170 -1.77 -3.80 -16.24
C SER A 170 -2.15 -2.38 -15.83
N PRO A 171 -2.58 -2.14 -14.58
CA PRO A 171 -2.78 -0.79 -14.08
C PRO A 171 -1.49 0.03 -14.16
N VAL A 172 -1.60 1.32 -14.42
CA VAL A 172 -0.46 2.24 -14.59
C VAL A 172 -0.60 3.50 -13.73
N ILE A 173 0.53 4.02 -13.27
CA ILE A 173 0.60 5.26 -12.49
C ILE A 173 1.95 5.95 -12.74
N ALA A 174 1.93 7.26 -12.96
CA ALA A 174 3.14 8.04 -13.24
C ALA A 174 3.55 8.91 -12.05
N SER A 175 2.60 9.50 -11.32
CA SER A 175 2.92 10.18 -10.07
C SER A 175 1.78 10.11 -9.04
N LEU A 176 2.17 10.25 -7.77
CA LEU A 176 1.26 10.28 -6.63
C LEU A 176 1.68 11.40 -5.67
N GLU A 177 0.74 12.25 -5.27
CA GLU A 177 0.98 13.34 -4.34
C GLU A 177 -0.05 13.28 -3.21
N ILE A 178 0.39 13.37 -1.95
CA ILE A 178 -0.50 13.53 -0.80
C ILE A 178 -0.10 14.77 -0.03
N THR A 179 -1.06 15.68 0.16
CA THR A 179 -0.87 16.92 0.93
C THR A 179 -1.91 17.01 2.04
N GLN A 180 -1.47 17.31 3.26
CA GLN A 180 -2.36 17.54 4.39
C GLN A 180 -3.09 18.87 4.22
N ILE A 181 -4.42 18.80 4.26
CA ILE A 181 -5.33 19.94 4.13
C ILE A 181 -5.97 20.29 5.48
N ASP A 182 -6.53 21.49 5.60
CA ASP A 182 -7.32 21.85 6.78
C ASP A 182 -8.50 20.87 6.94
N PRO A 183 -8.74 20.29 8.14
CA PRO A 183 -9.84 19.36 8.37
C PRO A 183 -11.22 19.90 8.00
N ALA A 184 -11.43 21.22 8.04
CA ALA A 184 -12.67 21.86 7.62
C ALA A 184 -12.74 22.13 6.11
N SER A 185 -11.68 21.83 5.35
CA SER A 185 -11.66 22.02 3.89
C SER A 185 -12.61 21.07 3.20
N TYR A 186 -13.48 21.60 2.34
CA TYR A 186 -14.49 20.83 1.61
C TYR A 186 -15.26 19.83 2.50
N LEU A 187 -15.64 20.24 3.72
CA LEU A 187 -16.30 19.35 4.67
C LEU A 187 -17.78 19.13 4.28
N VAL A 188 -18.17 17.88 4.08
CA VAL A 188 -19.57 17.45 3.89
C VAL A 188 -19.99 16.50 5.00
N ASN A 189 -19.16 15.49 5.24
CA ASN A 189 -19.17 14.60 6.39
C ASN A 189 -17.72 14.21 6.71
N ASP A 190 -17.49 13.61 7.88
CA ASP A 190 -16.14 13.33 8.37
C ASP A 190 -15.47 12.14 7.67
N SER A 191 -16.23 11.29 6.96
CA SER A 191 -15.78 9.98 6.49
C SER A 191 -15.88 9.74 4.98
N SER A 192 -16.54 10.62 4.21
CA SER A 192 -16.62 10.46 2.76
C SER A 192 -15.38 10.96 2.06
N ILE A 193 -15.10 10.29 0.95
CA ILE A 193 -14.10 10.72 -0.01
C ILE A 193 -14.77 11.63 -1.04
N LEU A 194 -14.16 12.77 -1.34
CA LEU A 194 -14.61 13.67 -2.39
C LEU A 194 -13.73 13.50 -3.61
N VAL A 195 -14.28 13.02 -4.72
CA VAL A 195 -13.55 12.80 -5.97
C VAL A 195 -13.88 13.93 -6.94
N ASN A 196 -12.87 14.61 -7.49
CA ASN A 196 -13.10 15.71 -8.43
C ASN A 196 -13.61 15.19 -9.78
N TYR A 197 -14.79 15.64 -10.20
CA TYR A 197 -15.41 15.34 -11.50
C TYR A 197 -15.38 16.53 -12.47
N GLY A 198 -14.86 17.67 -12.04
CA GLY A 198 -14.74 18.86 -12.86
C GLY A 198 -14.47 20.09 -12.00
N ARG A 199 -13.51 20.91 -12.44
CA ARG A 199 -13.18 22.19 -11.81
C ARG A 199 -12.84 23.18 -12.92
N PHE A 200 -13.58 24.28 -13.00
CA PHE A 200 -13.34 25.30 -14.01
C PHE A 200 -13.25 26.72 -13.43
N SER A 201 -12.46 27.54 -14.11
CA SER A 201 -12.42 28.99 -13.95
C SER A 201 -13.09 29.66 -15.15
N SER A 202 -13.84 30.72 -14.90
CA SER A 202 -14.66 31.40 -15.90
C SER A 202 -13.94 32.61 -16.49
N GLY A 203 -13.94 32.71 -17.81
CA GLY A 203 -13.38 33.86 -18.51
C GLY A 203 -11.86 33.89 -18.59
N SER A 204 -11.21 32.75 -18.36
CA SER A 204 -9.78 32.51 -18.56
C SER A 204 -9.56 31.18 -19.26
N ASP A 205 -8.42 31.03 -19.94
CA ASP A 205 -7.94 29.74 -20.42
C ASP A 205 -7.60 28.81 -19.24
N GLN A 206 -7.31 27.54 -19.52
CA GLN A 206 -6.89 26.56 -18.51
C GLN A 206 -5.56 26.98 -17.84
N TRP A 207 -5.46 26.79 -16.52
CA TRP A 207 -4.26 27.11 -15.73
C TRP A 207 -4.07 26.17 -14.54
N GLY A 208 -2.89 26.22 -13.91
CA GLY A 208 -2.44 25.30 -12.86
C GLY A 208 -1.27 24.41 -13.29
N PRO A 209 -0.76 23.53 -12.40
CA PRO A 209 0.30 22.58 -12.72
C PRO A 209 -0.04 21.72 -13.94
N GLY A 210 0.94 21.52 -14.82
CA GLY A 210 0.79 20.84 -16.12
C GLY A 210 0.28 21.71 -17.27
N PHE A 211 -0.25 22.92 -17.00
CA PHE A 211 -0.84 23.80 -18.03
C PHE A 211 -0.20 25.19 -18.11
N SER A 212 0.20 25.76 -16.97
CA SER A 212 0.77 27.11 -16.86
C SER A 212 1.73 27.22 -15.68
N ASN A 213 2.50 28.31 -15.60
CA ASN A 213 3.31 28.62 -14.42
C ASN A 213 2.50 29.13 -13.22
N ASP A 214 1.20 29.38 -13.38
CA ASP A 214 0.34 29.75 -12.28
C ASP A 214 0.05 28.53 -11.42
N THR A 215 0.23 28.68 -10.11
CA THR A 215 -0.02 27.63 -9.13
C THR A 215 -0.88 28.18 -8.00
N ASP A 216 -1.55 27.29 -7.28
CA ASP A 216 -2.10 27.60 -5.98
C ASP A 216 -1.41 26.77 -4.89
N ARG A 217 -1.77 27.03 -3.63
CA ARG A 217 -1.18 26.39 -2.45
C ARG A 217 -1.25 24.86 -2.49
N PHE A 218 -2.21 24.31 -3.22
CA PHE A 218 -2.57 22.90 -3.24
C PHE A 218 -2.38 22.26 -4.62
N GLY A 219 -1.71 22.98 -5.53
CA GLY A 219 -1.46 22.54 -6.90
C GLY A 219 -2.73 22.29 -7.72
N ARG A 220 -3.89 22.84 -7.36
CA ARG A 220 -5.15 22.59 -8.10
C ARG A 220 -5.05 23.16 -9.52
N SER A 221 -5.48 22.36 -10.49
CA SER A 221 -5.64 22.81 -11.88
C SER A 221 -7.08 23.19 -12.18
N TRP A 222 -7.26 24.22 -13.00
CA TRP A 222 -8.55 24.84 -13.34
C TRP A 222 -8.74 24.84 -14.85
N GLN A 223 -9.79 24.18 -15.32
CA GLN A 223 -10.14 24.12 -16.74
C GLN A 223 -10.87 25.39 -17.19
N SER A 224 -10.97 25.60 -18.50
CA SER A 224 -11.78 26.69 -19.05
C SER A 224 -13.26 26.37 -18.89
N ASP A 225 -14.06 27.34 -18.44
CA ASP A 225 -15.51 27.16 -18.36
C ASP A 225 -16.15 26.89 -19.73
N SER A 226 -15.49 27.29 -20.83
CA SER A 226 -15.95 27.03 -22.20
C SER A 226 -16.26 25.59 -22.52
N ASP A 227 -15.55 24.67 -21.86
CA ASP A 227 -15.61 23.25 -22.17
C ASP A 227 -16.85 22.61 -21.52
N PHE A 228 -17.43 23.27 -20.51
CA PHE A 228 -18.60 22.84 -19.75
C PHE A 228 -19.88 23.60 -20.13
N ARG A 229 -19.78 24.67 -20.91
CA ARG A 229 -20.95 25.48 -21.30
C ARG A 229 -21.85 24.75 -22.30
N SER A 230 -23.16 24.86 -22.08
CA SER A 230 -24.17 24.37 -23.03
C SER A 230 -24.03 25.10 -24.37
N LYS A 231 -23.71 24.35 -25.43
CA LYS A 231 -23.62 24.87 -26.81
C LYS A 231 -24.99 25.25 -27.39
N VAL A 232 -26.08 24.75 -26.81
CA VAL A 232 -27.46 24.94 -27.29
C VAL A 232 -28.06 26.25 -26.75
N ALA A 233 -27.71 26.64 -25.53
CA ALA A 233 -28.21 27.87 -24.90
C ALA A 233 -27.86 29.13 -25.69
N GLY A 234 -26.61 29.25 -26.18
CA GLY A 234 -26.18 30.41 -26.97
C GLY A 234 -26.80 30.53 -28.37
N VAL A 235 -27.18 29.41 -28.98
CA VAL A 235 -27.76 29.37 -30.35
C VAL A 235 -29.26 29.68 -30.34
N THR A 236 -29.96 29.28 -29.28
CA THR A 236 -31.43 29.42 -29.18
C THR A 236 -31.88 30.79 -28.66
N THR A 237 -31.02 31.49 -27.91
CA THR A 237 -31.39 32.76 -27.22
C THR A 237 -30.85 34.02 -27.89
N GLY A 238 -29.83 33.93 -28.76
CA GLY A 238 -29.14 35.12 -29.28
C GLY A 238 -28.16 35.76 -28.29
N ALA A 239 -27.98 35.11 -27.13
CA ALA A 239 -27.15 35.55 -26.03
C ALA A 239 -25.66 35.48 -26.32
N HIS A 240 -24.94 36.59 -26.10
CA HIS A 240 -23.49 36.60 -26.18
C HIS A 240 -22.87 36.52 -24.79
N ILE A 241 -22.12 35.44 -24.57
CA ILE A 241 -21.33 35.24 -23.36
C ILE A 241 -20.13 36.18 -23.40
N LYS A 242 -19.97 36.99 -22.34
CA LYS A 242 -18.87 37.93 -22.19
C LYS A 242 -18.04 37.60 -20.95
N ALA A 243 -16.74 37.46 -21.14
CA ALA A 243 -15.77 37.47 -20.06
C ALA A 243 -15.56 38.92 -19.56
N ILE A 244 -15.54 39.10 -18.24
CA ILE A 244 -15.22 40.35 -17.56
C ILE A 244 -14.02 40.13 -16.65
N SER A 245 -13.22 41.18 -16.47
CA SER A 245 -12.01 41.15 -15.65
C SER A 245 -12.09 42.19 -14.54
N ALA A 246 -11.54 41.84 -13.38
CA ALA A 246 -11.53 42.71 -12.22
C ALA A 246 -10.70 43.98 -12.47
N MET A 247 -11.32 45.14 -12.28
CA MET A 247 -10.64 46.44 -12.34
C MET A 247 -9.96 46.83 -11.02
N LYS A 248 -10.26 46.09 -9.95
CA LYS A 248 -9.75 46.31 -8.59
C LYS A 248 -9.32 44.97 -8.00
N ASN A 249 -8.44 45.01 -7.01
CA ASN A 249 -8.06 43.82 -6.27
C ASN A 249 -9.28 43.23 -5.55
N VAL A 250 -9.52 41.94 -5.78
CA VAL A 250 -10.55 41.19 -5.07
C VAL A 250 -10.00 40.79 -3.70
N VAL A 251 -10.75 41.11 -2.64
CA VAL A 251 -10.40 40.76 -1.26
C VAL A 251 -11.09 39.47 -0.81
N ASN A 252 -10.77 38.96 0.39
CA ASN A 252 -11.28 37.68 0.92
C ASN A 252 -10.87 36.41 0.16
N VAL A 253 -9.74 36.46 -0.54
CA VAL A 253 -9.11 35.30 -1.21
C VAL A 253 -7.99 34.71 -0.35
N ASP A 254 -7.53 33.50 -0.66
CA ASP A 254 -6.44 32.77 0.03
C ASP A 254 -6.65 32.69 1.56
N LYS A 255 -7.89 32.41 1.99
CA LYS A 255 -8.27 32.25 3.39
C LYS A 255 -8.62 30.80 3.73
N ALA A 256 -8.39 30.44 4.99
CA ALA A 256 -8.84 29.17 5.55
C ALA A 256 -10.36 28.99 5.40
N PRO A 257 -10.86 27.74 5.26
CA PRO A 257 -10.07 26.51 5.25
C PRO A 257 -9.51 26.13 3.86
N ASN A 258 -10.15 26.59 2.77
CA ASN A 258 -9.86 26.08 1.41
C ASN A 258 -8.82 26.84 0.60
N TYR A 259 -8.38 28.02 1.07
CA TYR A 259 -7.33 28.85 0.44
C TYR A 259 -7.50 29.01 -1.08
N PHE A 260 -8.68 29.46 -1.52
CA PHE A 260 -8.95 29.67 -2.95
C PHE A 260 -8.08 30.79 -3.53
N PRO A 261 -7.43 30.58 -4.69
CA PRO A 261 -6.46 31.53 -5.23
C PRO A 261 -7.11 32.81 -5.75
N LEU A 262 -6.40 33.94 -5.66
CA LEU A 262 -6.86 35.23 -6.19
C LEU A 262 -7.22 35.15 -7.68
N LYS A 263 -6.41 34.43 -8.47
CA LYS A 263 -6.57 34.30 -9.92
C LYS A 263 -7.97 33.83 -10.32
N LEU A 264 -8.57 32.92 -9.55
CA LEU A 264 -9.93 32.42 -9.77
C LEU A 264 -10.98 33.53 -9.79
N TYR A 265 -10.81 34.57 -8.97
CA TYR A 265 -11.77 35.65 -8.82
C TYR A 265 -11.43 36.90 -9.64
N GLN A 266 -10.32 36.89 -10.39
CA GLN A 266 -9.93 38.01 -11.26
C GLN A 266 -10.74 38.06 -12.55
N THR A 267 -11.31 36.94 -12.97
CA THR A 267 -12.15 36.83 -14.15
C THR A 267 -13.50 36.23 -13.81
N ALA A 268 -14.50 36.60 -14.59
CA ALA A 268 -15.83 36.02 -14.50
C ALA A 268 -16.50 36.03 -15.87
N VAL A 269 -17.56 35.26 -16.01
CA VAL A 269 -18.40 35.26 -17.21
C VAL A 269 -19.78 35.79 -16.87
N THR A 270 -20.32 36.62 -17.77
CA THR A 270 -21.68 37.15 -17.73
C THR A 270 -22.31 37.05 -19.12
N VAL A 271 -23.58 37.42 -19.25
CA VAL A 271 -24.34 37.31 -20.50
C VAL A 271 -24.82 38.68 -20.96
N ILE A 272 -24.81 38.92 -22.28
CA ILE A 272 -25.26 40.14 -22.92
C ILE A 272 -26.24 39.82 -24.07
N GLY A 273 -27.43 40.39 -23.98
CA GLY A 273 -28.47 40.33 -25.02
C GLY A 273 -29.82 40.86 -24.50
N GLU A 274 -30.75 41.18 -25.41
CA GLU A 274 -32.10 41.65 -25.07
C GLU A 274 -33.02 40.46 -24.76
N GLY A 275 -32.98 39.94 -23.54
CA GLY A 275 -34.04 39.10 -22.98
C GLY A 275 -33.58 37.90 -22.15
N GLY A 276 -33.58 38.04 -20.82
CA GLY A 276 -33.70 36.89 -19.89
C GLY A 276 -32.68 35.76 -20.04
N GLU A 277 -31.46 36.08 -20.43
CA GLU A 277 -30.46 35.08 -20.83
C GLU A 277 -29.74 34.51 -19.59
N TYR A 278 -29.86 33.20 -19.42
CA TYR A 278 -29.23 32.45 -18.33
C TYR A 278 -27.87 31.91 -18.77
N LEU A 279 -26.97 31.71 -17.82
CA LEU A 279 -25.79 30.86 -18.04
C LEU A 279 -26.19 29.41 -17.82
N GLU A 280 -25.72 28.50 -18.65
CA GLU A 280 -25.98 27.06 -18.53
C GLU A 280 -24.70 26.25 -18.70
N TYR A 281 -24.47 25.39 -17.71
CA TYR A 281 -23.35 24.46 -17.66
C TYR A 281 -23.87 23.04 -17.52
N ASN A 282 -23.24 22.15 -18.26
CA ASN A 282 -23.56 20.73 -18.30
C ASN A 282 -22.31 19.96 -17.88
N LEU A 283 -22.35 19.37 -16.69
CA LEU A 283 -21.21 18.70 -16.09
C LEU A 283 -21.38 17.18 -16.26
N PRO A 284 -20.42 16.48 -16.89
CA PRO A 284 -20.46 15.03 -16.98
C PRO A 284 -20.25 14.40 -15.60
N VAL A 285 -21.10 13.45 -15.24
CA VAL A 285 -21.13 12.81 -13.92
C VAL A 285 -21.59 11.36 -14.05
N ASP A 286 -21.42 10.58 -12.98
CA ASP A 286 -21.94 9.23 -12.88
C ASP A 286 -23.29 9.23 -12.17
N ALA A 287 -24.20 8.40 -12.67
CA ALA A 287 -25.48 8.20 -12.02
C ALA A 287 -25.33 7.46 -10.68
N LYS A 288 -26.32 7.63 -9.80
CA LYS A 288 -26.48 7.00 -8.49
C LYS A 288 -25.43 7.41 -7.45
N LEU A 289 -24.87 8.61 -7.59
CA LEU A 289 -23.97 9.22 -6.61
C LEU A 289 -24.54 10.57 -6.13
N ASP A 290 -24.04 10.99 -4.97
CA ASP A 290 -24.25 12.34 -4.45
C ASP A 290 -23.10 13.24 -4.95
N TYR A 291 -23.40 14.50 -5.21
CA TYR A 291 -22.43 15.47 -5.75
C TYR A 291 -22.39 16.75 -4.92
N LEU A 292 -21.20 17.22 -4.58
CA LEU A 292 -20.94 18.52 -4.00
C LEU A 292 -20.57 19.50 -5.11
N LEU A 293 -21.42 20.52 -5.31
CA LEU A 293 -21.13 21.67 -6.14
C LEU A 293 -20.55 22.79 -5.28
N TRP A 294 -19.47 23.40 -5.73
CA TRP A 294 -18.85 24.56 -5.08
C TRP A 294 -18.79 25.74 -6.02
N PHE A 295 -19.62 26.74 -5.78
CA PHE A 295 -19.76 27.92 -6.62
C PHE A 295 -18.81 29.02 -6.16
N HIS A 296 -18.14 29.66 -7.12
CA HIS A 296 -17.26 30.79 -6.89
C HIS A 296 -17.80 32.04 -7.57
N PHE A 297 -17.97 33.10 -6.78
CA PHE A 297 -18.46 34.39 -7.22
C PHE A 297 -17.56 35.52 -6.74
N ALA A 298 -17.48 36.58 -7.51
CA ALA A 298 -17.00 37.88 -7.06
C ALA A 298 -17.71 38.95 -7.90
N GLU A 299 -18.20 40.01 -7.24
CA GLU A 299 -18.76 41.14 -7.97
C GLU A 299 -17.61 42.04 -8.43
N ILE A 300 -17.16 41.78 -9.65
CA ILE A 300 -16.02 42.47 -10.27
C ILE A 300 -16.43 43.57 -11.25
N ASP A 301 -17.74 43.73 -11.49
CA ASP A 301 -18.29 44.81 -12.31
C ASP A 301 -18.51 46.07 -11.46
N VAL A 302 -17.78 47.13 -11.80
CA VAL A 302 -17.84 48.41 -11.07
C VAL A 302 -19.19 49.11 -11.14
N SER A 303 -20.06 48.74 -12.07
CA SER A 303 -21.41 49.29 -12.18
C SER A 303 -22.35 48.77 -11.07
N VAL A 304 -22.04 47.61 -10.47
CA VAL A 304 -22.79 46.99 -9.38
C VAL A 304 -22.18 47.41 -8.05
N ASN A 305 -22.80 48.39 -7.40
CA ASN A 305 -22.24 49.07 -6.22
C ASN A 305 -23.21 49.17 -5.04
N ARG A 306 -24.29 48.38 -5.05
CA ARG A 306 -25.26 48.26 -3.95
C ARG A 306 -26.01 46.95 -4.10
N ALA A 307 -26.54 46.43 -2.99
CA ALA A 307 -27.45 45.30 -3.00
C ALA A 307 -28.68 45.57 -3.90
N GLY A 308 -29.21 44.51 -4.51
CA GLY A 308 -30.35 44.50 -5.41
C GLY A 308 -30.04 44.89 -6.85
N LYS A 309 -28.80 45.27 -7.19
CA LYS A 309 -28.43 45.63 -8.56
C LYS A 309 -28.16 44.44 -9.46
N ARG A 310 -27.63 43.35 -8.90
CA ARG A 310 -27.44 42.08 -9.60
C ARG A 310 -27.98 40.98 -8.69
N VAL A 311 -29.03 40.32 -9.14
CA VAL A 311 -29.67 39.22 -8.45
C VAL A 311 -30.02 38.15 -9.46
N PHE A 312 -29.64 36.92 -9.17
CA PHE A 312 -29.95 35.78 -10.02
C PHE A 312 -30.21 34.54 -9.16
N GLU A 313 -30.93 33.58 -9.74
CA GLU A 313 -31.22 32.29 -9.12
C GLU A 313 -30.26 31.25 -9.67
N VAL A 314 -29.74 30.41 -8.79
CA VAL A 314 -29.01 29.21 -9.15
C VAL A 314 -30.02 28.07 -9.19
N VAL A 315 -30.13 27.45 -10.36
CA VAL A 315 -31.01 26.33 -10.64
C VAL A 315 -30.14 25.11 -10.95
N VAL A 316 -30.31 24.03 -10.20
CA VAL A 316 -29.57 22.77 -10.39
C VAL A 316 -30.58 21.68 -10.73
N ASN A 317 -30.39 21.02 -11.89
CA ASN A 317 -31.30 20.00 -12.43
C ASN A 317 -32.79 20.41 -12.44
N GLY A 318 -33.04 21.69 -12.74
CA GLY A 318 -34.39 22.25 -12.82
C GLY A 318 -34.97 22.73 -11.49
N GLU A 319 -34.31 22.49 -10.36
CA GLU A 319 -34.73 22.99 -9.04
C GLU A 319 -34.00 24.29 -8.69
N ASN A 320 -34.72 25.29 -8.20
CA ASN A 320 -34.12 26.52 -7.69
C ASN A 320 -33.54 26.27 -6.29
N VAL A 321 -32.21 26.37 -6.17
CA VAL A 321 -31.46 26.00 -4.97
C VAL A 321 -30.98 27.19 -4.16
N SER A 322 -30.78 28.34 -4.81
CA SER A 322 -30.30 29.55 -4.12
C SER A 322 -30.60 30.81 -4.92
N ARG A 323 -30.94 31.89 -4.21
CA ARG A 323 -31.05 33.23 -4.77
C ARG A 323 -29.83 34.05 -4.35
N VAL A 324 -29.03 34.46 -5.32
CA VAL A 324 -27.71 35.06 -5.10
C VAL A 324 -27.73 36.56 -5.40
N ASP A 325 -27.29 37.34 -4.43
CA ASP A 325 -26.89 38.74 -4.57
C ASP A 325 -25.51 38.88 -3.92
N ILE A 326 -24.46 38.93 -4.75
CA ILE A 326 -23.08 38.91 -4.27
C ILE A 326 -22.79 40.16 -3.43
N TYR A 327 -23.27 41.33 -3.87
CA TYR A 327 -23.03 42.58 -3.16
C TYR A 327 -23.75 42.60 -1.81
N GLU A 328 -24.94 42.02 -1.69
CA GLU A 328 -25.61 41.83 -0.41
C GLU A 328 -24.79 40.94 0.54
N LYS A 329 -24.17 39.86 0.03
CA LYS A 329 -23.43 38.90 0.85
C LYS A 329 -22.09 39.42 1.34
N VAL A 330 -21.33 40.13 0.50
CA VAL A 330 -19.95 40.54 0.84
C VAL A 330 -19.70 42.06 0.83
N GLY A 331 -20.69 42.86 0.41
CA GLY A 331 -20.69 44.32 0.51
C GLY A 331 -19.63 45.06 -0.32
N SER A 332 -18.82 44.36 -1.10
CA SER A 332 -17.62 44.91 -1.75
C SER A 332 -17.12 44.00 -2.89
N PHE A 333 -15.99 44.38 -3.51
CA PHE A 333 -15.25 43.58 -4.49
C PHE A 333 -14.50 42.45 -3.78
N ALA A 334 -15.24 41.48 -3.26
CA ALA A 334 -14.72 40.39 -2.47
C ALA A 334 -15.18 39.05 -3.05
N ALA A 335 -14.36 38.03 -2.83
CA ALA A 335 -14.73 36.65 -3.12
C ALA A 335 -15.89 36.21 -2.24
N TYR A 336 -16.84 35.50 -2.85
CA TYR A 336 -17.96 34.84 -2.22
C TYR A 336 -18.07 33.43 -2.80
N ASP A 337 -17.95 32.42 -1.95
CA ASP A 337 -18.16 31.04 -2.33
C ASP A 337 -19.33 30.42 -1.56
N TRP A 338 -19.98 29.45 -2.20
CA TRP A 338 -21.15 28.78 -1.67
C TRP A 338 -21.23 27.36 -2.22
N SER A 339 -21.61 26.40 -1.38
CA SER A 339 -21.71 25.00 -1.79
C SER A 339 -23.12 24.44 -1.66
N TYR A 340 -23.41 23.44 -2.49
CA TYR A 340 -24.69 22.74 -2.53
C TYR A 340 -24.48 21.25 -2.80
N VAL A 341 -25.22 20.40 -2.09
CA VAL A 341 -25.15 18.95 -2.27
C VAL A 341 -26.37 18.46 -3.04
N VAL A 342 -26.13 17.90 -4.23
CA VAL A 342 -27.11 17.15 -5.02
C VAL A 342 -27.13 15.72 -4.53
N LYS A 343 -28.30 15.20 -4.19
CA LYS A 343 -28.44 13.83 -3.67
C LYS A 343 -29.03 12.89 -4.71
N ASN A 344 -28.49 11.68 -4.77
CA ASN A 344 -28.95 10.54 -5.55
C ASN A 344 -29.28 10.92 -7.00
N LEU A 345 -28.29 11.46 -7.69
CA LEU A 345 -28.46 11.90 -9.07
C LEU A 345 -28.76 10.69 -9.96
N SER A 346 -29.87 10.70 -10.70
CA SER A 346 -30.23 9.58 -11.59
C SER A 346 -29.57 9.65 -12.97
N ASP A 347 -29.18 10.85 -13.38
CA ASP A 347 -28.68 11.14 -14.72
C ASP A 347 -27.14 11.16 -14.76
N THR A 348 -26.57 11.04 -15.97
CA THR A 348 -25.11 11.11 -16.20
C THR A 348 -24.62 12.52 -16.54
N GLU A 349 -25.49 13.51 -16.38
CA GLU A 349 -25.21 14.91 -16.67
C GLU A 349 -25.88 15.76 -15.59
N LEU A 350 -25.10 16.66 -14.98
CA LEU A 350 -25.58 17.61 -13.99
C LEU A 350 -25.71 18.98 -14.65
N ASN A 351 -26.94 19.50 -14.71
CA ASN A 351 -27.25 20.79 -15.30
C ASN A 351 -27.25 21.88 -14.23
N VAL A 352 -26.48 22.95 -14.47
CA VAL A 352 -26.43 24.15 -13.62
C VAL A 352 -26.81 25.35 -14.46
N ARG A 353 -27.84 26.08 -14.03
CA ARG A 353 -28.30 27.32 -14.65
C ARG A 353 -28.25 28.49 -13.69
N LEU A 354 -27.77 29.64 -14.17
CA LEU A 354 -27.85 30.90 -13.46
C LEU A 354 -28.86 31.79 -14.17
N VAL A 355 -30.03 31.99 -13.56
CA VAL A 355 -31.18 32.66 -14.18
C VAL A 355 -31.30 34.09 -13.64
N PRO A 356 -31.29 35.12 -14.51
CA PRO A 356 -31.38 36.51 -14.07
C PRO A 356 -32.73 36.82 -13.40
N VAL A 357 -32.68 37.52 -12.26
CA VAL A 357 -33.85 38.17 -11.63
C VAL A 357 -33.75 39.70 -11.82
N VAL A 358 -32.58 40.27 -11.54
CA VAL A 358 -32.23 41.67 -11.79
C VAL A 358 -30.80 41.72 -12.29
N GLY A 359 -30.56 42.25 -13.50
CA GLY A 359 -29.24 42.25 -14.12
C GLY A 359 -28.79 40.84 -14.57
N ALA A 360 -27.73 40.78 -15.38
CA ALA A 360 -27.19 39.53 -15.88
C ALA A 360 -26.49 38.73 -14.76
N PRO A 361 -26.56 37.39 -14.75
CA PRO A 361 -25.82 36.57 -13.80
C PRO A 361 -24.31 36.69 -14.02
N VAL A 362 -23.52 36.33 -13.00
CA VAL A 362 -22.06 36.27 -13.09
C VAL A 362 -21.53 35.07 -12.31
N ILE A 363 -20.48 34.43 -12.81
CA ILE A 363 -19.77 33.34 -12.13
C ILE A 363 -18.27 33.40 -12.41
N CYS A 364 -17.46 33.15 -11.39
CA CYS A 364 -15.99 33.10 -11.47
C CYS A 364 -15.48 31.66 -11.67
N GLY A 365 -16.18 30.66 -11.13
CA GLY A 365 -15.80 29.28 -11.28
C GLY A 365 -16.79 28.34 -10.59
N LEU A 366 -16.62 27.05 -10.85
CA LEU A 366 -17.41 25.98 -10.27
C LEU A 366 -16.53 24.75 -10.07
N GLU A 367 -16.70 24.09 -8.94
CA GLU A 367 -16.14 22.77 -8.67
C GLU A 367 -17.27 21.75 -8.50
N ASN A 368 -17.01 20.52 -8.93
CA ASN A 368 -17.92 19.39 -8.86
C ASN A 368 -17.19 18.18 -8.28
N TYR A 369 -17.66 17.67 -7.15
CA TYR A 369 -17.09 16.50 -6.50
C TYR A 369 -18.14 15.41 -6.31
N ALA A 370 -17.84 14.18 -6.73
CA ALA A 370 -18.61 13.03 -6.30
C ALA A 370 -18.32 12.74 -4.82
N ILE A 371 -19.37 12.50 -4.04
CA ILE A 371 -19.29 12.12 -2.64
C ILE A 371 -19.34 10.61 -2.56
N ILE A 372 -18.19 9.98 -2.33
CA ILE A 372 -18.06 8.54 -2.19
C ILE A 372 -18.24 8.17 -0.72
N PRO A 373 -19.26 7.38 -0.35
CA PRO A 373 -19.45 6.92 1.02
C PRO A 373 -18.32 5.95 1.41
N PRO A 374 -17.93 5.91 2.70
CA PRO A 374 -16.97 4.94 3.17
C PRO A 374 -17.53 3.52 3.05
N ASP A 375 -16.67 2.60 2.60
CA ASP A 375 -16.90 1.17 2.53
C ASP A 375 -16.53 0.51 3.88
N LEU A 376 -16.97 -0.73 4.06
CA LEU A 376 -16.65 -1.49 5.27
C LEU A 376 -15.16 -1.87 5.27
N LYS A 377 -14.47 -1.62 6.39
CA LYS A 377 -13.09 -2.04 6.61
C LYS A 377 -13.00 -3.37 7.34
N THR A 378 -11.90 -4.09 7.15
CA THR A 378 -11.59 -5.29 7.95
C THR A 378 -11.30 -4.90 9.39
N LEU A 379 -11.72 -5.73 10.36
CA LEU A 379 -11.36 -5.50 11.77
C LEU A 379 -9.83 -5.32 11.93
N PRO A 380 -9.34 -4.26 12.59
CA PRO A 380 -7.90 -3.95 12.65
C PRO A 380 -7.04 -5.10 13.19
N GLN A 381 -7.52 -5.82 14.20
CA GLN A 381 -6.83 -6.99 14.76
C GLN A 381 -6.66 -8.12 13.73
N GLN A 382 -7.63 -8.30 12.83
CA GLN A 382 -7.55 -9.29 11.76
C GLN A 382 -6.63 -8.81 10.64
N VAL A 383 -6.57 -7.50 10.36
CA VAL A 383 -5.55 -6.94 9.43
C VAL A 383 -4.14 -7.24 9.92
N VAL A 384 -3.87 -7.06 11.22
CA VAL A 384 -2.56 -7.42 11.84
C VAL A 384 -2.26 -8.90 11.66
N ALA A 385 -3.24 -9.77 11.94
CA ALA A 385 -3.10 -11.21 11.76
C ALA A 385 -2.76 -11.59 10.31
N MET A 386 -3.46 -10.99 9.35
CA MET A 386 -3.28 -11.26 7.93
C MET A 386 -1.95 -10.75 7.39
N LYS A 387 -1.48 -9.57 7.84
CA LYS A 387 -0.13 -9.08 7.54
C LYS A 387 0.93 -10.06 8.05
N ALA A 388 0.80 -10.54 9.29
CA ALA A 388 1.72 -11.54 9.85
C ALA A 388 1.66 -12.89 9.12
N LEU A 389 0.48 -13.33 8.67
CA LEU A 389 0.32 -14.54 7.86
C LEU A 389 0.93 -14.39 6.47
N LYS A 390 0.75 -13.24 5.81
CA LYS A 390 1.38 -12.93 4.51
C LYS A 390 2.89 -13.18 4.57
N GLU A 391 3.53 -12.62 5.59
CA GLU A 391 4.97 -12.71 5.79
C GLU A 391 5.42 -14.11 6.19
N SER A 392 4.77 -14.72 7.18
CA SER A 392 5.17 -16.03 7.73
C SER A 392 4.95 -17.20 6.76
N LEU A 393 3.89 -17.14 5.94
CA LEU A 393 3.58 -18.13 4.89
C LEU A 393 4.31 -17.86 3.57
N ARG A 394 5.08 -16.75 3.50
CA ARG A 394 5.78 -16.28 2.29
C ARG A 394 4.85 -16.26 1.08
N VAL A 395 3.68 -15.66 1.27
CA VAL A 395 2.64 -15.59 0.24
C VAL A 395 3.23 -14.89 -0.99
N PRO A 396 3.18 -15.54 -2.17
CA PRO A 396 3.75 -14.96 -3.38
C PRO A 396 2.91 -13.77 -3.85
N ASP A 397 3.57 -12.74 -4.39
CA ASP A 397 2.92 -11.50 -4.85
C ASP A 397 1.75 -11.76 -5.81
N ARG A 398 1.83 -12.82 -6.63
CA ARG A 398 0.77 -13.24 -7.57
C ARG A 398 -0.62 -13.41 -6.96
N MET A 399 -0.71 -13.63 -5.64
CA MET A 399 -1.98 -13.77 -4.92
C MET A 399 -2.63 -12.44 -4.54
N GLY A 400 -1.95 -11.30 -4.77
CA GLY A 400 -2.54 -9.98 -4.54
C GLY A 400 -2.89 -9.67 -3.09
N TRP A 401 -2.19 -10.25 -2.11
CA TRP A 401 -2.38 -9.96 -0.69
C TRP A 401 -1.82 -8.57 -0.32
N ASN A 402 -2.43 -7.49 -0.80
CA ASN A 402 -2.01 -6.10 -0.59
C ASN A 402 -3.18 -5.24 -0.07
N GLY A 403 -2.90 -4.18 0.70
CA GLY A 403 -3.93 -3.30 1.30
C GLY A 403 -4.84 -4.00 2.31
N ASP A 404 -6.10 -3.57 2.42
CA ASP A 404 -7.10 -4.22 3.28
C ASP A 404 -7.44 -5.65 2.78
N PRO A 405 -7.52 -6.67 3.66
CA PRO A 405 -7.82 -8.06 3.25
C PRO A 405 -9.21 -8.30 2.67
N CYS A 406 -10.22 -7.54 3.09
CA CYS A 406 -11.62 -7.76 2.72
C CYS A 406 -12.26 -6.58 1.97
N ALA A 407 -11.61 -5.40 1.93
CA ALA A 407 -12.11 -4.22 1.26
C ALA A 407 -11.45 -3.99 -0.12
N PRO A 408 -12.19 -3.42 -1.09
CA PRO A 408 -13.60 -3.01 -1.01
C PRO A 408 -14.58 -4.18 -1.05
N THR A 409 -15.76 -3.98 -0.47
CA THR A 409 -16.85 -4.97 -0.43
C THR A 409 -17.44 -5.32 -1.79
N THR A 410 -17.24 -4.43 -2.77
CA THR A 410 -17.72 -4.61 -4.15
C THR A 410 -16.87 -5.59 -4.96
N TRP A 411 -15.66 -5.92 -4.50
CA TRP A 411 -14.76 -6.87 -5.15
C TRP A 411 -14.48 -8.10 -4.26
N ASP A 412 -13.72 -9.03 -4.84
CA ASP A 412 -13.26 -10.21 -4.12
C ASP A 412 -12.17 -9.83 -3.10
N ALA A 413 -12.15 -10.51 -1.97
CA ALA A 413 -11.14 -10.35 -0.93
C ALA A 413 -9.75 -10.78 -1.46
N TRP A 414 -8.73 -10.72 -0.62
CA TRP A 414 -7.45 -11.36 -0.91
C TRP A 414 -7.65 -12.80 -1.41
N GLU A 415 -6.84 -13.24 -2.39
CA GLU A 415 -7.02 -14.56 -2.99
C GLU A 415 -6.97 -15.66 -1.92
N GLY A 416 -7.99 -16.53 -1.91
CA GLY A 416 -8.14 -17.59 -0.91
C GLY A 416 -8.74 -17.13 0.43
N VAL A 417 -9.12 -15.87 0.58
CA VAL A 417 -9.75 -15.33 1.80
C VAL A 417 -11.24 -15.13 1.55
N THR A 418 -12.09 -15.51 2.50
CA THR A 418 -13.52 -15.22 2.46
C THR A 418 -13.89 -14.35 3.66
N CYS A 419 -14.60 -13.26 3.38
CA CYS A 419 -15.02 -12.29 4.38
C CYS A 419 -16.53 -12.13 4.41
N HIS A 420 -17.06 -11.79 5.58
CA HIS A 420 -18.48 -11.48 5.77
C HIS A 420 -18.66 -10.22 6.63
N PRO A 421 -19.71 -9.41 6.36
CA PRO A 421 -20.02 -8.25 7.18
C PRO A 421 -20.61 -8.67 8.52
N THR A 422 -20.19 -7.98 9.58
CA THR A 422 -20.77 -8.09 10.93
C THR A 422 -21.94 -7.13 11.10
N LYS A 423 -22.82 -7.41 12.07
CA LYS A 423 -23.93 -6.51 12.43
C LYS A 423 -23.47 -5.11 12.87
N ASN A 424 -22.21 -4.98 13.28
CA ASN A 424 -21.62 -3.75 13.80
C ASN A 424 -20.96 -2.89 12.71
N GLY A 425 -21.03 -3.29 11.43
CA GLY A 425 -20.46 -2.50 10.33
C GLY A 425 -18.96 -2.68 10.10
N SER A 426 -18.41 -3.87 10.39
CA SER A 426 -17.01 -4.23 10.04
C SER A 426 -16.95 -5.56 9.30
N LEU A 427 -15.93 -5.76 8.47
CA LEU A 427 -15.66 -7.03 7.80
C LEU A 427 -14.81 -7.95 8.69
N VAL A 428 -15.15 -9.23 8.67
CA VAL A 428 -14.40 -10.28 9.35
C VAL A 428 -14.11 -11.44 8.41
N ILE A 429 -12.97 -12.07 8.64
CA ILE A 429 -12.47 -13.21 7.88
C ILE A 429 -13.04 -14.47 8.49
N SER A 430 -13.75 -15.24 7.67
CA SER A 430 -14.41 -16.49 8.06
C SER A 430 -13.72 -17.71 7.50
N GLN A 431 -13.04 -17.60 6.34
CA GLN A 431 -12.35 -18.74 5.74
C GLN A 431 -11.04 -18.31 5.10
N ILE A 432 -10.02 -19.16 5.21
CA ILE A 432 -8.76 -19.06 4.48
C ILE A 432 -8.52 -20.42 3.81
N ASP A 433 -8.46 -20.43 2.49
CA ASP A 433 -8.11 -21.59 1.67
C ASP A 433 -6.91 -21.28 0.78
N LEU A 434 -5.75 -21.80 1.18
CA LEU A 434 -4.49 -21.73 0.45
C LEU A 434 -3.92 -23.14 0.21
N GLY A 435 -4.81 -24.12 0.05
CA GLY A 435 -4.42 -25.49 -0.27
C GLY A 435 -3.66 -25.57 -1.60
N SER A 436 -2.58 -26.36 -1.66
CA SER A 436 -1.82 -26.63 -2.89
C SER A 436 -1.20 -25.39 -3.57
N GLN A 437 -0.74 -24.42 -2.80
CA GLN A 437 -0.22 -23.15 -3.31
C GLN A 437 1.30 -23.05 -3.39
N GLY A 438 2.00 -24.12 -2.95
CA GLY A 438 3.46 -24.15 -2.90
C GLY A 438 4.04 -23.24 -1.81
N LEU A 439 3.25 -22.90 -0.80
CA LEU A 439 3.65 -22.04 0.31
C LEU A 439 4.77 -22.66 1.14
N LYS A 440 5.58 -21.79 1.77
CA LYS A 440 6.75 -22.16 2.58
C LYS A 440 6.77 -21.28 3.83
N GLY A 441 7.46 -21.73 4.88
CA GLY A 441 7.53 -21.00 6.14
C GLY A 441 6.69 -21.67 7.20
N TYR A 442 5.97 -20.91 8.01
CA TYR A 442 5.25 -21.41 9.19
C TYR A 442 3.97 -20.61 9.44
N ILE A 443 3.10 -21.12 10.30
CA ILE A 443 1.88 -20.40 10.72
C ILE A 443 2.25 -19.49 11.90
N SER A 444 2.08 -18.18 11.76
CA SER A 444 2.29 -17.22 12.85
C SER A 444 1.28 -17.41 13.98
N ASP A 445 1.70 -17.23 15.23
CA ASP A 445 0.82 -17.23 16.42
C ASP A 445 -0.29 -16.17 16.35
N GLN A 446 -0.09 -15.11 15.56
CA GLN A 446 -1.08 -14.06 15.33
C GLN A 446 -2.38 -14.57 14.69
N ILE A 447 -2.40 -15.82 14.17
CA ILE A 447 -3.63 -16.45 13.66
C ILE A 447 -4.76 -16.50 14.71
N GLY A 448 -4.42 -16.45 16.00
CA GLY A 448 -5.40 -16.37 17.08
C GLY A 448 -6.21 -15.06 17.12
N LEU A 449 -5.77 -14.01 16.44
CA LEU A 449 -6.51 -12.75 16.30
C LEU A 449 -7.65 -12.85 15.27
N LEU A 450 -7.68 -13.91 14.44
CA LEU A 450 -8.76 -14.16 13.49
C LEU A 450 -9.99 -14.78 14.17
N SER A 451 -10.53 -14.12 15.20
CA SER A 451 -11.56 -14.62 16.12
C SER A 451 -12.87 -15.10 15.48
N ASN A 452 -13.07 -14.87 14.18
CA ASN A 452 -14.23 -15.30 13.41
C ASN A 452 -13.90 -16.39 12.37
N LEU A 453 -12.66 -16.89 12.33
CA LEU A 453 -12.22 -17.90 11.36
C LEU A 453 -12.90 -19.24 11.65
N VAL A 454 -13.68 -19.71 10.68
CA VAL A 454 -14.44 -20.97 10.74
C VAL A 454 -13.71 -22.11 10.03
N SER A 455 -13.01 -21.80 8.94
CA SER A 455 -12.30 -22.79 8.13
C SER A 455 -10.90 -22.31 7.77
N LEU A 456 -9.90 -23.15 8.03
CA LEU A 456 -8.52 -22.94 7.60
C LEU A 456 -8.05 -24.16 6.81
N ASN A 457 -7.71 -23.96 5.55
CA ASN A 457 -7.08 -24.96 4.69
C ASN A 457 -5.71 -24.45 4.21
N LEU A 458 -4.64 -25.08 4.71
CA LEU A 458 -3.26 -24.85 4.26
C LEU A 458 -2.63 -26.15 3.74
N SER A 459 -3.47 -27.13 3.37
CA SER A 459 -3.02 -28.47 2.97
C SER A 459 -2.14 -28.49 1.74
N SER A 460 -1.33 -29.53 1.60
CA SER A 460 -0.53 -29.80 0.39
C SER A 460 0.43 -28.65 0.05
N ASN A 461 1.10 -28.10 1.05
CA ASN A 461 2.13 -27.07 0.89
C ASN A 461 3.50 -27.59 1.39
N SER A 462 4.47 -26.71 1.54
CA SER A 462 5.78 -27.00 2.15
C SER A 462 5.97 -26.19 3.44
N LEU A 463 4.90 -26.02 4.21
CA LEU A 463 4.92 -25.33 5.50
C LEU A 463 5.52 -26.25 6.57
N GLY A 464 6.24 -25.67 7.53
CA GLY A 464 6.82 -26.38 8.65
C GLY A 464 6.80 -25.55 9.93
N GLY A 465 7.65 -25.93 10.88
CA GLY A 465 7.62 -25.37 12.23
C GLY A 465 6.54 -26.00 13.11
N SER A 466 6.44 -25.55 14.35
CA SER A 466 5.44 -26.02 15.31
C SER A 466 4.06 -25.43 15.05
N LEU A 467 3.02 -26.17 15.41
CA LEU A 467 1.64 -25.66 15.35
C LEU A 467 1.44 -24.59 16.44
N PRO A 468 1.03 -23.36 16.07
CA PRO A 468 0.84 -22.27 17.02
C PRO A 468 -0.36 -22.50 17.93
N TRP A 469 -0.29 -21.96 19.17
CA TRP A 469 -1.38 -22.10 20.14
C TRP A 469 -2.68 -21.44 19.66
N GLY A 470 -2.57 -20.38 18.85
CA GLY A 470 -3.69 -19.62 18.29
C GLY A 470 -4.63 -20.41 17.36
N LEU A 471 -4.26 -21.61 16.92
CA LEU A 471 -5.16 -22.48 16.14
C LEU A 471 -6.33 -23.04 16.97
N GLY A 472 -6.21 -23.08 18.29
CA GLY A 472 -7.24 -23.60 19.20
C GLY A 472 -8.40 -22.63 19.50
N GLN A 473 -8.74 -21.75 18.57
CA GLN A 473 -9.81 -20.77 18.77
C GLN A 473 -11.21 -21.40 18.65
N LYS A 474 -12.18 -20.86 19.40
CA LYS A 474 -13.56 -21.40 19.50
C LYS A 474 -14.45 -21.17 18.28
N SER A 475 -13.99 -20.38 17.33
CA SER A 475 -14.67 -20.14 16.05
C SER A 475 -14.34 -21.22 15.02
N LEU A 476 -13.16 -21.85 15.14
CA LEU A 476 -12.64 -22.75 14.12
C LEU A 476 -13.34 -24.10 14.19
N VAL A 477 -13.89 -24.51 13.05
CA VAL A 477 -14.64 -25.76 12.88
C VAL A 477 -13.88 -26.73 11.98
N LYS A 478 -13.22 -26.22 10.94
CA LYS A 478 -12.43 -27.02 10.00
C LYS A 478 -10.99 -26.55 9.97
N LEU A 479 -10.07 -27.48 10.20
CA LEU A 479 -8.63 -27.29 10.11
C LEU A 479 -8.04 -28.38 9.23
N ASP A 480 -7.46 -27.99 8.10
CA ASP A 480 -6.73 -28.88 7.20
C ASP A 480 -5.31 -28.37 7.00
N LEU A 481 -4.35 -29.06 7.64
CA LEU A 481 -2.91 -28.83 7.53
C LEU A 481 -2.21 -30.04 6.93
N SER A 482 -2.97 -30.96 6.30
CA SER A 482 -2.45 -32.22 5.78
C SER A 482 -1.39 -32.02 4.71
N ASN A 483 -0.50 -32.99 4.54
CA ASN A 483 0.55 -32.98 3.50
C ASN A 483 1.45 -31.73 3.58
N ASN A 484 2.06 -31.51 4.73
CA ASN A 484 3.03 -30.44 4.99
C ASN A 484 4.25 -31.04 5.72
N LYS A 485 5.06 -30.20 6.36
CA LYS A 485 6.27 -30.55 7.12
C LYS A 485 6.21 -29.98 8.54
N PHE A 486 5.02 -29.88 9.13
CA PHE A 486 4.86 -29.40 10.50
C PHE A 486 5.52 -30.38 11.47
N THR A 487 6.22 -29.85 12.48
CA THR A 487 6.98 -30.61 13.48
C THR A 487 6.51 -30.27 14.90
N GLY A 488 7.02 -30.99 15.90
CA GLY A 488 6.66 -30.78 17.30
C GLY A 488 5.30 -31.37 17.67
N SER A 489 4.82 -31.02 18.86
CA SER A 489 3.58 -31.57 19.42
C SER A 489 2.33 -30.86 18.94
N ILE A 490 1.21 -31.58 18.96
CA ILE A 490 -0.12 -31.01 18.77
C ILE A 490 -0.46 -30.21 20.04
N PRO A 491 -0.70 -28.88 19.96
CA PRO A 491 -0.96 -28.07 21.14
C PRO A 491 -2.30 -28.41 21.81
N ASP A 492 -2.32 -28.40 23.14
CA ASP A 492 -3.51 -28.68 23.96
C ASP A 492 -4.69 -27.72 23.63
N SER A 493 -4.41 -26.53 23.08
CA SER A 493 -5.44 -25.59 22.66
C SER A 493 -6.38 -26.15 21.58
N LEU A 494 -5.87 -26.98 20.67
CA LEU A 494 -6.69 -27.65 19.65
C LEU A 494 -7.71 -28.59 20.29
N ALA A 495 -7.33 -29.22 21.40
CA ALA A 495 -8.19 -30.13 22.15
C ALA A 495 -9.33 -29.38 22.88
N SER A 496 -9.09 -28.12 23.25
CA SER A 496 -10.07 -27.22 23.89
C SER A 496 -10.97 -26.45 22.91
N SER A 497 -10.80 -26.67 21.61
CA SER A 497 -11.50 -25.94 20.54
C SER A 497 -12.86 -26.57 20.20
N THR A 498 -13.58 -25.96 19.26
CA THR A 498 -14.85 -26.48 18.72
C THR A 498 -14.67 -27.21 17.39
N LEU A 499 -13.46 -27.68 17.09
CA LEU A 499 -13.13 -28.33 15.84
C LEU A 499 -13.98 -29.58 15.60
N GLN A 500 -14.45 -29.75 14.37
CA GLN A 500 -15.18 -30.92 13.91
C GLN A 500 -14.42 -31.69 12.84
N PHE A 501 -13.59 -31.00 12.06
CA PHE A 501 -12.81 -31.59 10.97
C PHE A 501 -11.35 -31.20 11.15
N VAL A 502 -10.49 -32.19 11.44
CA VAL A 502 -9.07 -31.98 11.74
C VAL A 502 -8.23 -32.93 10.91
N TYR A 503 -7.58 -32.40 9.87
CA TYR A 503 -6.68 -33.16 9.01
C TYR A 503 -5.24 -32.69 9.23
N LEU A 504 -4.46 -33.49 9.97
CA LEU A 504 -3.03 -33.25 10.25
C LEU A 504 -2.15 -34.33 9.64
N ASN A 505 -2.71 -35.23 8.84
CA ASN A 505 -2.03 -36.36 8.26
C ASN A 505 -0.89 -35.95 7.32
N SER A 506 0.08 -36.85 7.12
CA SER A 506 1.26 -36.64 6.29
C SER A 506 2.05 -35.38 6.69
N ASN A 507 2.41 -35.30 7.97
CA ASN A 507 3.33 -34.29 8.53
C ASN A 507 4.46 -34.98 9.32
N GLU A 508 5.27 -34.19 10.02
CA GLU A 508 6.39 -34.64 10.87
C GLU A 508 6.09 -34.38 12.37
N LEU A 509 4.80 -34.42 12.74
CA LEU A 509 4.36 -34.17 14.12
C LEU A 509 4.79 -35.32 15.05
N GLU A 510 5.06 -34.97 16.31
CA GLU A 510 5.57 -35.90 17.31
C GLU A 510 5.00 -35.68 18.71
N GLY A 511 5.09 -36.69 19.57
CA GLY A 511 4.65 -36.61 20.96
C GLY A 511 3.22 -37.12 21.18
N LEU A 512 2.73 -36.88 22.40
CA LEU A 512 1.44 -37.37 22.86
C LEU A 512 0.28 -36.61 22.20
N VAL A 513 -0.69 -37.32 21.64
CA VAL A 513 -1.94 -36.72 21.15
C VAL A 513 -2.90 -36.45 22.32
N PRO A 514 -3.43 -35.22 22.49
CA PRO A 514 -4.42 -34.93 23.52
C PRO A 514 -5.68 -35.80 23.38
N GLU A 515 -6.12 -36.43 24.47
CA GLU A 515 -7.27 -37.36 24.45
C GLU A 515 -8.56 -36.66 24.00
N GLU A 516 -8.76 -35.41 24.42
CA GLU A 516 -9.94 -34.63 24.07
C GLU A 516 -10.00 -34.34 22.56
N LEU A 517 -8.85 -34.24 21.88
CA LEU A 517 -8.81 -34.07 20.43
C LEU A 517 -9.27 -35.34 19.69
N LEU A 518 -8.94 -36.52 20.22
CA LEU A 518 -9.39 -37.79 19.66
C LEU A 518 -10.90 -38.00 19.81
N SER A 519 -11.55 -37.32 20.77
CA SER A 519 -13.00 -37.38 20.98
C SER A 519 -13.82 -36.80 19.81
N ILE A 520 -13.23 -35.97 18.95
CA ILE A 520 -13.89 -35.37 17.78
C ILE A 520 -14.50 -36.46 16.87
N GLY A 521 -13.78 -37.55 16.63
CA GLY A 521 -14.27 -38.67 15.82
C GLY A 521 -15.46 -39.41 16.43
N VAL A 522 -15.62 -39.34 17.76
CA VAL A 522 -16.74 -39.97 18.48
C VAL A 522 -17.99 -39.09 18.42
N HIS A 523 -17.83 -37.77 18.33
CA HIS A 523 -18.92 -36.80 18.27
C HIS A 523 -19.43 -36.48 16.85
N GLY A 524 -19.13 -37.34 15.87
CA GLY A 524 -19.59 -37.20 14.49
C GLY A 524 -18.70 -36.30 13.60
N GLY A 525 -17.55 -35.86 14.11
CA GLY A 525 -16.51 -35.19 13.33
C GLY A 525 -15.55 -36.17 12.64
N ALA A 526 -14.52 -35.64 12.00
CA ALA A 526 -13.45 -36.42 11.38
C ALA A 526 -12.08 -35.92 11.83
N ILE A 527 -11.22 -36.86 12.21
CA ILE A 527 -9.82 -36.60 12.54
C ILE A 527 -8.91 -37.56 11.79
N ASP A 528 -7.89 -37.04 11.10
CA ASP A 528 -6.86 -37.83 10.45
C ASP A 528 -5.47 -37.36 10.87
N LEU A 529 -4.74 -38.25 11.54
CA LEU A 529 -3.38 -38.04 12.04
C LEU A 529 -2.37 -38.97 11.34
N SER A 530 -2.80 -39.74 10.34
CA SER A 530 -2.00 -40.77 9.69
C SER A 530 -0.72 -40.20 9.04
N GLY A 531 0.33 -41.01 8.89
CA GLY A 531 1.58 -40.56 8.28
C GLY A 531 2.51 -39.72 9.19
N ASN A 532 2.10 -39.36 10.40
CA ASN A 532 2.97 -38.75 11.42
C ASN A 532 3.64 -39.85 12.28
N LYS A 533 4.90 -40.20 11.98
CA LYS A 533 5.58 -41.33 12.63
C LYS A 533 5.94 -41.10 14.11
N GLY A 534 6.01 -39.85 14.55
CA GLY A 534 6.39 -39.48 15.91
C GLY A 534 5.23 -39.37 16.90
N LEU A 535 3.97 -39.42 16.42
CA LEU A 535 2.79 -39.32 17.29
C LEU A 535 2.55 -40.63 18.05
N CYS A 536 2.14 -40.49 19.31
CA CYS A 536 1.84 -41.61 20.18
C CYS A 536 0.66 -41.27 21.12
N GLY A 537 0.05 -42.30 21.71
CA GLY A 537 -1.08 -42.15 22.62
C GLY A 537 -2.43 -42.00 21.90
N GLY A 538 -3.37 -42.87 22.27
CA GLY A 538 -4.66 -43.04 21.61
C GLY A 538 -4.84 -44.47 21.09
N PRO A 539 -6.09 -44.92 20.83
CA PRO A 539 -6.37 -46.32 20.49
C PRO A 539 -5.80 -46.77 19.13
N THR A 540 -5.48 -45.83 18.23
CA THR A 540 -4.99 -46.11 16.86
C THR A 540 -3.50 -45.76 16.67
N LEU A 541 -2.83 -45.25 17.69
CA LEU A 541 -1.43 -44.82 17.66
C LEU A 541 -0.57 -45.73 18.56
N PRO A 542 0.74 -45.84 18.30
CA PRO A 542 1.63 -46.60 19.17
C PRO A 542 1.69 -46.00 20.58
N ASP A 543 1.98 -46.85 21.57
CA ASP A 543 2.20 -46.40 22.95
C ASP A 543 3.41 -45.47 23.01
N CYS A 544 3.30 -44.41 23.82
CA CYS A 544 4.41 -43.49 24.01
C CYS A 544 5.57 -44.16 24.76
N PRO A 545 6.83 -43.92 24.35
CA PRO A 545 7.99 -44.46 25.05
C PRO A 545 8.08 -43.94 26.49
N LEU A 546 8.33 -44.87 27.43
CA LEU A 546 8.33 -44.77 28.91
C LEU A 546 9.03 -43.56 29.59
N PHE A 547 9.74 -42.70 28.86
CA PHE A 547 10.54 -41.60 29.42
C PHE A 547 10.25 -40.22 28.80
N TRP A 548 9.18 -40.08 28.01
CA TRP A 548 8.83 -38.82 27.35
C TRP A 548 7.56 -38.23 27.97
N ASN A 549 7.69 -37.05 28.60
CA ASN A 549 6.60 -36.30 29.22
C ASN A 549 6.27 -35.05 28.37
N LYS A 550 5.21 -34.32 28.75
CA LYS A 550 4.70 -33.10 28.06
C LYS A 550 5.73 -32.01 27.71
N GLU A 551 6.92 -32.02 28.31
CA GLU A 551 8.01 -31.04 28.10
C GLU A 551 9.32 -31.68 27.60
N GLY A 552 9.27 -32.90 27.04
CA GLY A 552 10.43 -33.66 26.59
C GLY A 552 10.88 -34.75 27.59
N LEU A 553 12.19 -35.06 27.63
CA LEU A 553 12.72 -36.16 28.43
C LEU A 553 12.39 -35.98 29.93
N SER A 554 11.71 -36.97 30.53
CA SER A 554 11.23 -36.93 31.90
C SER A 554 12.39 -36.77 32.90
N THR A 555 12.09 -36.27 34.11
CA THR A 555 13.07 -36.19 35.21
C THR A 555 13.70 -37.55 35.53
N ALA A 556 12.94 -38.64 35.38
CA ALA A 556 13.46 -40.00 35.50
C ALA A 556 14.38 -40.38 34.33
N GLY A 557 14.05 -39.98 33.09
CA GLY A 557 14.92 -40.15 31.93
C GLY A 557 16.23 -39.36 32.04
N LYS A 558 16.16 -38.10 32.48
CA LYS A 558 17.33 -37.25 32.77
C LYS A 558 18.20 -37.84 33.88
N ALA A 559 17.59 -38.35 34.95
CA ALA A 559 18.29 -39.05 36.02
C ALA A 559 18.95 -40.36 35.54
N ALA A 560 18.28 -41.14 34.69
CA ALA A 560 18.82 -42.36 34.11
C ALA A 560 20.05 -42.11 33.24
N ILE A 561 20.02 -41.06 32.40
CA ILE A 561 21.20 -40.63 31.61
C ILE A 561 22.33 -40.17 32.55
N GLY A 562 22.01 -39.38 33.57
CA GLY A 562 22.98 -38.94 34.58
C GLY A 562 23.66 -40.11 35.30
N ILE A 563 22.89 -41.13 35.71
CA ILE A 563 23.39 -42.35 36.35
C ILE A 563 24.27 -43.14 35.37
N SER A 564 23.85 -43.27 34.10
CA SER A 564 24.64 -43.99 33.09
C SER A 564 25.99 -43.31 32.80
N CYS A 565 26.01 -41.97 32.74
CA CYS A 565 27.25 -41.20 32.62
C CYS A 565 28.14 -41.34 33.86
N LEU A 566 27.55 -41.33 35.06
CA LEU A 566 28.28 -41.53 36.32
C LEU A 566 28.94 -42.91 36.36
N VAL A 567 28.21 -43.96 35.99
CA VAL A 567 28.72 -45.33 35.89
C VAL A 567 29.87 -45.41 34.89
N PHE A 568 29.74 -44.78 33.72
CA PHE A 568 30.82 -44.74 32.74
C PHE A 568 32.08 -44.04 33.28
N VAL A 569 31.93 -42.89 33.96
CA VAL A 569 33.05 -42.19 34.60
C VAL A 569 33.68 -43.05 35.70
N CYS A 570 32.88 -43.73 36.54
CA CYS A 570 33.38 -44.65 37.55
C CYS A 570 34.16 -45.81 36.94
N VAL A 571 33.71 -46.37 35.81
CA VAL A 571 34.45 -47.41 35.06
C VAL A 571 35.76 -46.87 34.54
N VAL A 572 35.78 -45.67 33.95
CA VAL A 572 37.02 -45.03 33.48
C VAL A 572 38.00 -44.77 34.64
N LEU A 573 37.51 -44.27 35.77
CA LEU A 573 38.32 -44.06 36.98
C LEU A 573 38.83 -45.37 37.57
N PHE A 574 38.03 -46.44 37.54
CA PHE A 574 38.43 -47.77 37.98
C PHE A 574 39.51 -48.37 37.07
N VAL A 575 39.38 -48.20 35.74
CA VAL A 575 40.42 -48.58 34.77
C VAL A 575 41.69 -47.75 34.99
N ALA A 576 41.57 -46.44 35.21
CA ALA A 576 42.71 -45.58 35.53
C ALA A 576 43.38 -45.97 36.85
N TYR A 577 42.61 -46.37 37.86
CA TYR A 577 43.09 -46.90 39.13
C TYR A 577 43.82 -48.24 38.94
N ILE A 578 43.28 -49.15 38.12
CA ILE A 578 43.97 -50.40 37.74
C ILE A 578 45.29 -50.07 37.03
N CYS A 579 45.28 -49.15 36.07
CA CYS A 579 46.49 -48.70 35.39
C CYS A 579 47.52 -48.10 36.36
N TYR A 580 47.07 -47.30 37.34
CA TYR A 580 47.93 -46.72 38.37
C TYR A 580 48.52 -47.78 39.30
N LYS A 581 47.69 -48.72 39.78
CA LYS A 581 48.12 -49.82 40.66
C LYS A 581 49.06 -50.79 39.94
N ARG A 582 48.82 -51.03 38.64
CA ARG A 582 49.71 -51.83 37.78
C ARG A 582 51.05 -51.13 37.53
N ARG A 583 51.08 -49.79 37.59
CA ARG A 583 52.30 -48.96 37.52
C ARG A 583 53.12 -48.97 38.82
N GLN A 584 52.54 -49.40 39.95
CA GLN A 584 53.21 -49.44 41.25
C GLN A 584 53.94 -50.76 41.53
N ASN A 585 53.71 -51.80 40.73
CA ASN A 585 54.24 -53.16 40.97
C ASN A 585 55.35 -53.61 40.00
N ASP A 586 55.91 -52.72 39.20
CA ASP A 586 57.14 -52.98 38.42
C ASP A 586 58.14 -51.85 38.65
N TYR A 587 58.86 -51.92 39.77
CA TYR A 587 60.12 -51.21 39.98
C TYR A 587 61.18 -52.23 40.42
N ASP A 588 61.67 -53.01 39.46
CA ASP A 588 63.01 -53.57 39.51
C ASP A 588 63.42 -53.95 38.09
N PHE A 589 64.26 -53.12 37.49
CA PHE A 589 65.49 -53.48 36.78
C PHE A 589 65.97 -52.29 35.94
N GLY A 590 67.27 -52.01 36.06
CA GLY A 590 67.92 -50.81 35.57
C GLY A 590 67.88 -50.63 34.05
N LEU A 591 68.21 -49.40 33.64
CA LEU A 591 68.33 -48.96 32.26
C LEU A 591 69.35 -49.80 31.47
N PRO A 592 68.98 -50.35 30.29
CA PRO A 592 69.93 -50.52 29.22
C PRO A 592 69.51 -49.63 28.03
N HIS A 593 70.51 -48.94 27.48
CA HIS A 593 70.50 -48.39 26.13
C HIS A 593 69.68 -49.27 25.17
N GLU A 594 68.57 -48.77 24.60
CA GLU A 594 67.97 -49.22 23.32
C GLU A 594 66.65 -48.46 22.94
N LEU A 595 66.52 -47.16 23.27
CA LEU A 595 65.36 -46.34 22.82
C LEU A 595 65.73 -45.11 21.96
N MET A 596 66.87 -45.15 21.27
CA MET A 596 67.16 -44.28 20.12
C MET A 596 66.90 -44.94 18.75
N SER A 597 66.22 -46.10 18.68
CA SER A 597 66.14 -46.90 17.43
C SER A 597 64.80 -46.85 16.66
N LEU A 598 63.71 -46.28 17.21
CA LEU A 598 62.41 -46.19 16.50
C LEU A 598 62.30 -44.97 15.56
N ALA A 599 63.00 -43.87 15.84
CA ALA A 599 63.13 -42.75 14.91
C ALA A 599 64.00 -43.11 13.69
N ALA A 600 65.01 -43.98 13.86
CA ALA A 600 65.88 -44.44 12.79
C ALA A 600 65.22 -45.50 11.86
N LYS A 601 64.21 -46.25 12.35
CA LYS A 601 63.44 -47.20 11.52
C LYS A 601 62.39 -46.52 10.64
N ARG A 602 61.75 -45.44 11.11
CA ARG A 602 60.78 -44.65 10.32
C ARG A 602 61.43 -43.94 9.14
N ASN A 603 62.69 -43.50 9.29
CA ASN A 603 63.46 -42.86 8.21
C ASN A 603 64.01 -43.84 7.17
N ARG A 604 64.29 -45.11 7.50
CA ARG A 604 64.74 -46.11 6.49
C ARG A 604 63.61 -46.56 5.55
N TYR A 605 62.38 -46.72 6.07
CA TYR A 605 61.23 -47.11 5.26
C TYR A 605 60.81 -46.00 4.28
N GLN A 606 60.83 -44.74 4.71
CA GLN A 606 60.57 -43.61 3.80
C GLN A 606 61.67 -43.42 2.75
N ARG A 607 62.95 -43.65 3.11
CA ARG A 607 64.08 -43.55 2.17
C ARG A 607 64.12 -44.69 1.14
N GLN A 608 63.72 -45.91 1.51
CA GLN A 608 63.55 -47.03 0.57
C GLN A 608 62.37 -46.81 -0.39
N LYS A 609 61.26 -46.26 0.10
CA LYS A 609 60.11 -45.92 -0.75
C LYS A 609 60.47 -44.85 -1.80
N SER A 610 61.20 -43.80 -1.41
CA SER A 610 61.67 -42.77 -2.35
C SER A 610 62.70 -43.28 -3.37
N LEU A 611 63.59 -44.21 -2.97
CA LEU A 611 64.57 -44.84 -3.88
C LEU A 611 63.89 -45.74 -4.91
N MET A 612 62.87 -46.51 -4.52
CA MET A 612 62.11 -47.38 -5.43
C MET A 612 61.28 -46.58 -6.45
N THR A 613 60.79 -45.40 -6.05
CA THR A 613 60.03 -44.51 -6.94
C THR A 613 60.95 -43.84 -7.97
N LEU A 614 62.18 -43.46 -7.57
CA LEU A 614 63.23 -42.95 -8.46
C LEU A 614 63.80 -44.04 -9.39
N GLU A 615 63.86 -45.30 -8.95
CA GLU A 615 64.27 -46.44 -9.80
C GLU A 615 63.22 -46.80 -10.87
N MET A 616 61.92 -46.68 -10.54
CA MET A 616 60.82 -46.83 -11.52
C MET A 616 60.77 -45.69 -12.53
N GLU A 617 61.03 -44.44 -12.13
CA GLU A 617 61.11 -43.29 -13.06
C GLU A 617 62.38 -43.32 -13.93
N SER A 618 63.48 -43.93 -13.44
CA SER A 618 64.72 -44.11 -14.21
C SER A 618 64.66 -45.23 -15.26
N GLN A 619 63.79 -46.23 -15.12
CA GLN A 619 63.65 -47.32 -16.11
C GLN A 619 62.66 -47.01 -17.24
N HIS A 620 61.81 -45.99 -17.11
CA HIS A 620 60.93 -45.52 -18.19
C HIS A 620 61.58 -44.49 -19.14
N ALA A 621 62.82 -44.05 -18.87
CA ALA A 621 63.55 -43.05 -19.66
C ALA A 621 64.80 -43.59 -20.41
N LYS A 622 65.03 -44.91 -20.44
CA LYS A 622 66.12 -45.55 -21.22
C LYS A 622 65.58 -46.67 -22.09
N GLY A 623 64.99 -46.30 -23.21
CA GLY A 623 64.48 -47.26 -24.19
C GLY A 623 64.18 -46.67 -25.55
N PHE A 624 64.97 -45.71 -26.07
CA PHE A 624 64.97 -45.32 -27.49
C PHE A 624 66.29 -44.63 -27.86
N ILE A 625 67.24 -45.38 -28.44
CA ILE A 625 68.32 -44.83 -29.29
C ILE A 625 68.43 -45.73 -30.54
N PRO A 626 68.44 -45.17 -31.76
CA PRO A 626 68.41 -45.89 -33.03
C PRO A 626 69.82 -46.34 -33.45
N THR A 627 69.90 -47.50 -34.12
CA THR A 627 71.10 -47.93 -34.84
C THR A 627 70.80 -47.99 -36.35
N TYR A 628 71.44 -47.10 -37.10
CA TYR A 628 71.68 -47.27 -38.53
C TYR A 628 72.87 -48.23 -38.72
N ASN A 629 72.75 -49.17 -39.65
CA ASN A 629 73.91 -49.60 -40.44
C ASN A 629 73.46 -50.00 -41.85
N ALA A 630 74.29 -49.55 -42.79
CA ALA A 630 74.14 -49.69 -44.22
C ALA A 630 74.49 -51.10 -44.71
N THR A 631 73.71 -51.56 -45.68
CA THR A 631 74.15 -52.11 -46.97
C THR A 631 73.11 -51.75 -48.01
#